data_AF-A0A2V9XGW1-F1
#
_entry.id   AF-A0A2V9XGW1-F1
#
_cell.length_a   1.000
_cell.length_b   1.000
_cell.length_c   1.000
_cell.angle_alpha   90.00
_cell.angle_beta   90.00
_cell.angle_gamma   90.00
#
_symmetry.space_group_name_H-M   'P 1'
#
loop_
_entity.id
_entity.type
_entity.pdbx_description
1 polymer ?
#
loop_
_entity_poly.entity_id
_entity_poly.type
_entity_poly.pdbx_seq_one_letter_code
_entity_poly.pdbx_strand_id
1 'polypeptide(L)'
;MTAPGSRILREFRFGLLMLLPILIVMMLLVFFPPDGKDREEWMQFIGRFHPLVVHFPIALVLLVPILELVGRSARLSYLRLSTSFLLGLAALSATAAAVLGWCLGRSGGYSGPLVTQHMWGGI
;
A
#
# COMPACT_ATOMS: atom_id res chain seq x y z
N MET A 1 -2.78 -11.90 -33.06
CA MET A 1 -2.92 -13.04 -32.12
C MET A 1 -1.64 -13.10 -31.29
N THR A 2 -1.65 -12.61 -30.05
CA THR A 2 -0.45 -12.61 -29.17
C THR A 2 -0.33 -13.93 -28.43
N ALA A 3 0.86 -14.52 -28.42
CA ALA A 3 1.12 -15.84 -27.84
C ALA A 3 0.71 -15.89 -26.34
N PRO A 4 0.07 -16.98 -25.87
CA PRO A 4 -0.46 -17.11 -24.51
C PRO A 4 0.61 -16.92 -23.41
N GLY A 5 1.88 -17.21 -23.70
CA GLY A 5 3.00 -16.98 -22.77
C GLY A 5 3.27 -15.51 -22.44
N SER A 6 2.90 -14.57 -23.32
CA SER A 6 3.16 -13.14 -23.12
C SER A 6 2.27 -12.52 -22.04
N ARG A 7 1.05 -13.03 -21.81
CA ARG A 7 0.19 -12.56 -20.72
C ARG A 7 0.70 -13.01 -19.36
N ILE A 8 1.01 -14.30 -19.21
CA ILE A 8 1.50 -14.86 -17.94
C ILE A 8 2.80 -14.16 -17.51
N LEU A 9 3.72 -13.97 -18.45
CA LEU A 9 4.96 -13.25 -18.17
C LEU A 9 4.72 -11.78 -17.79
N ARG A 10 3.71 -11.12 -18.36
CA ARG A 10 3.38 -9.72 -18.05
C ARG A 10 2.70 -9.57 -16.69
N GLU A 11 1.77 -10.46 -16.34
CA GLU A 11 1.16 -10.51 -15.00
C GLU A 11 2.22 -10.83 -13.93
N PHE A 12 3.14 -11.76 -14.22
CA PHE A 12 4.25 -12.10 -13.34
C PHE A 12 5.23 -10.93 -13.17
N ARG A 13 5.58 -10.24 -14.26
CA ARG A 13 6.42 -9.02 -14.23
C ARG A 13 5.76 -7.88 -13.47
N PHE A 14 4.44 -7.72 -13.60
CA PHE A 14 3.67 -6.73 -12.86
C PHE A 14 3.68 -7.03 -11.35
N GLY A 15 3.46 -8.29 -10.97
CA GLY A 15 3.60 -8.74 -9.58
C GLY A 15 4.98 -8.49 -9.01
N LEU A 16 6.05 -8.87 -9.74
CA LEU A 16 7.43 -8.66 -9.32
C LEU A 16 7.77 -7.16 -9.15
N LEU A 17 7.30 -6.31 -10.05
CA LEU A 17 7.51 -4.86 -9.98
C LEU A 17 6.83 -4.23 -8.77
N MET A 18 5.66 -4.74 -8.36
CA MET A 18 4.93 -4.26 -7.18
C MET A 18 5.60 -4.67 -5.86
N LEU A 19 6.44 -5.71 -5.84
CA LEU A 19 7.21 -6.09 -4.65
C LEU A 19 8.34 -5.11 -4.34
N LEU A 20 8.94 -4.51 -5.37
CA LEU A 20 10.06 -3.59 -5.23
C LEU A 20 9.78 -2.42 -4.26
N PRO A 21 8.69 -1.64 -4.38
CA PRO A 21 8.38 -0.59 -3.43
C PRO A 21 8.14 -1.11 -2.00
N ILE A 22 7.52 -2.28 -1.84
CA ILE A 22 7.28 -2.91 -0.53
C ILE A 22 8.61 -3.29 0.12
N LEU A 23 9.53 -3.88 -0.64
CA LEU A 23 10.86 -4.26 -0.16
C LEU A 23 11.69 -3.02 0.19
N ILE A 24 11.56 -1.92 -0.56
CA ILE A 24 12.22 -0.65 -0.24
C ILE A 24 11.72 -0.12 1.10
N VAL A 25 10.39 -0.08 1.31
CA VAL A 25 9.81 0.36 2.59
C VAL A 25 10.26 -0.54 3.74
N MET A 26 10.25 -1.86 3.54
CA MET A 26 10.71 -2.82 4.55
C MET A 26 12.19 -2.62 4.89
N MET A 27 13.05 -2.47 3.88
CA MET A 27 14.46 -2.18 4.07
C MET A 27 14.65 -0.88 4.86
N LEU A 28 13.93 0.17 4.47
CA LEU A 28 13.98 1.47 5.10
C LEU A 28 13.54 1.40 6.58
N LEU A 29 12.48 0.65 6.91
CA LEU A 29 12.03 0.42 8.29
C LEU A 29 13.08 -0.29 9.17
N VAL A 30 13.78 -1.28 8.61
CA VAL A 30 14.79 -2.07 9.34
C VAL A 30 16.07 -1.29 9.60
N PHE A 31 16.58 -0.58 8.59
CA PHE A 31 17.83 0.18 8.72
C PHE A 31 17.64 1.55 9.36
N PHE A 32 16.47 2.15 9.18
CA PHE A 32 16.13 3.47 9.69
C PHE A 32 14.81 3.41 10.47
N PRO A 33 14.77 2.76 11.64
CA PRO A 33 13.59 2.76 12.47
C PRO A 33 13.26 4.20 12.93
N PRO A 34 11.97 4.53 13.11
CA PRO A 34 11.54 5.81 13.62
C PRO A 34 12.13 6.03 15.03
N ASP A 35 13.00 7.03 15.15
CA ASP A 35 13.75 7.35 16.37
C ASP A 35 13.06 8.39 17.26
N GLY A 36 11.88 8.90 16.83
CA GLY A 36 11.08 9.86 17.57
C GLY A 36 11.76 11.21 17.82
N LYS A 37 12.92 11.47 17.20
CA LYS A 37 13.66 12.72 17.34
C LYS A 37 12.99 13.82 16.51
N ASP A 38 13.11 15.06 16.97
CA ASP A 38 12.64 16.21 16.22
C ASP A 38 13.42 16.32 14.91
N ARG A 39 12.69 16.12 13.81
CA ARG A 39 13.16 16.30 12.43
C ARG A 39 12.33 17.38 11.77
N GLU A 40 12.89 17.96 10.70
CA GLU A 40 12.31 18.95 9.78
C GLU A 40 10.76 18.99 9.78
N GLU A 41 10.19 20.17 10.01
CA GLU A 41 8.73 20.39 10.12
C GLU A 41 7.95 19.91 8.89
N TRP A 42 8.57 19.97 7.71
CA TRP A 42 7.99 19.46 6.46
C TRP A 42 7.71 17.97 6.47
N MET A 43 8.55 17.18 7.14
CA MET A 43 8.38 15.72 7.27
C MET A 43 7.18 15.38 8.16
N GLN A 44 6.99 16.16 9.23
CA GLN A 44 5.82 16.05 10.11
C GLN A 44 4.54 16.41 9.36
N PHE A 45 4.56 17.51 8.61
CA PHE A 45 3.41 17.98 7.85
C PHE A 45 2.92 16.91 6.86
N ILE A 46 3.83 16.34 6.07
CA ILE A 46 3.51 15.28 5.11
C ILE A 46 3.05 14.00 5.85
N GLY A 47 3.73 13.62 6.92
CA GLY A 47 3.40 12.44 7.72
C GLY A 47 1.99 12.46 8.31
N ARG A 48 1.46 13.64 8.68
CA ARG A 48 0.10 13.78 9.24
C ARG A 48 -1.02 13.37 8.28
N PHE A 49 -0.74 13.26 6.98
CA PHE A 49 -1.69 12.72 6.00
C PHE A 49 -1.77 11.19 6.01
N HIS A 50 -0.91 10.50 6.75
CA HIS A 50 -0.92 9.03 6.85
C HIS A 50 -2.32 8.44 7.14
N PRO A 51 -3.08 8.91 8.16
CA PRO A 51 -4.41 8.39 8.42
C PRO A 51 -5.40 8.65 7.29
N LEU A 52 -5.22 9.69 6.48
CA LEU A 52 -6.10 9.91 5.32
C LEU A 52 -5.75 8.95 4.19
N VAL A 53 -4.46 8.77 3.91
CA VAL A 53 -3.99 7.95 2.80
C VAL A 53 -4.21 6.46 3.07
N VAL A 54 -4.24 6.00 4.32
CA VAL A 54 -4.52 4.58 4.65
C VAL A 54 -5.96 4.15 4.31
N HIS A 55 -6.92 5.08 4.22
CA HIS A 55 -8.30 4.73 3.85
C HIS A 55 -8.43 4.27 2.39
N PHE A 56 -7.57 4.77 1.51
CA PHE A 56 -7.61 4.45 0.08
C PHE A 56 -7.26 2.98 -0.23
N PRO A 57 -6.13 2.40 0.24
CA PRO A 57 -5.86 0.98 0.04
C PRO A 57 -6.91 0.09 0.71
N ILE A 58 -7.41 0.47 1.90
CA ILE A 58 -8.49 -0.28 2.58
C ILE A 58 -9.74 -0.31 1.71
N ALA A 59 -10.20 0.84 1.21
CA ALA A 59 -11.38 0.92 0.36
C ALA A 59 -11.21 0.12 -0.94
N LEU A 60 -10.03 0.16 -1.57
CA LEU A 60 -9.75 -0.58 -2.79
C LEU A 60 -9.71 -2.09 -2.57
N VAL A 61 -9.07 -2.57 -1.49
CA VAL A 61 -9.05 -3.99 -1.13
C VAL A 61 -10.46 -4.50 -0.82
N LEU A 62 -11.28 -3.71 -0.13
CA LEU A 62 -12.68 -4.07 0.15
C LEU A 62 -13.57 -4.03 -1.10
N LEU A 63 -13.25 -3.18 -2.08
CA LEU A 63 -13.99 -3.10 -3.34
C LEU A 63 -13.79 -4.34 -4.23
N VAL A 64 -12.62 -4.96 -4.18
CA VAL A 64 -12.29 -6.17 -4.96
C VAL A 64 -13.30 -7.31 -4.78
N PRO A 65 -13.58 -7.83 -3.57
CA PRO A 65 -14.54 -8.91 -3.39
C PRO A 65 -15.97 -8.49 -3.78
N ILE A 66 -16.32 -7.21 -3.64
CA ILE A 66 -17.62 -6.69 -4.09
C ILE A 66 -17.73 -6.81 -5.61
N LEU A 67 -16.70 -6.39 -6.35
CA LEU A 67 -16.67 -6.50 -7.82
C LEU A 67 -16.64 -7.95 -8.29
N GLU A 68 -15.95 -8.85 -7.58
CA GLU A 68 -15.98 -10.27 -7.89
C GLU A 68 -17.35 -10.88 -7.69
N LEU A 69 -18.06 -10.51 -6.61
CA LEU A 69 -19.40 -11.01 -6.32
C LEU A 69 -20.42 -10.49 -7.35
N VAL A 70 -20.41 -9.18 -7.62
CA VAL A 70 -21.29 -8.54 -8.60
C VAL A 70 -20.99 -9.05 -10.02
N GLY A 71 -19.72 -9.28 -10.33
CA GLY A 71 -19.26 -9.80 -11.61
C GLY A 71 -19.57 -11.28 -11.87
N ARG A 72 -20.22 -11.99 -10.93
CA ARG A 72 -20.81 -13.32 -11.19
C ARG A 72 -22.03 -13.24 -12.11
N SER A 73 -22.70 -12.09 -12.15
CA SER A 73 -23.79 -11.86 -13.09
C SER A 73 -23.26 -11.77 -14.52
N ALA A 74 -23.89 -12.48 -15.46
CA ALA A 74 -23.48 -12.48 -16.87
C ALA A 74 -23.42 -11.06 -17.47
N ARG A 75 -24.29 -10.16 -16.99
CA ARG A 75 -24.36 -8.75 -17.40
C ARG A 75 -23.18 -7.90 -16.93
N LEU A 76 -22.53 -8.28 -15.83
CA LEU A 76 -21.49 -7.50 -15.14
C LEU A 76 -20.14 -8.22 -15.08
N SER A 77 -19.99 -9.31 -15.85
CA SER A 77 -18.77 -10.12 -15.91
C SER A 77 -17.50 -9.33 -16.25
N TYR A 78 -17.64 -8.21 -16.96
CA TYR A 78 -16.53 -7.30 -17.28
C TYR A 78 -15.88 -6.65 -16.06
N LEU A 79 -16.60 -6.49 -14.94
CA LEU A 79 -16.06 -5.89 -13.71
C LEU A 79 -14.91 -6.71 -13.11
N ARG A 80 -14.89 -8.03 -13.34
CA ARG A 80 -13.82 -8.91 -12.87
C ARG A 80 -12.47 -8.63 -13.55
N LEU A 81 -12.47 -8.03 -14.74
CA LEU A 81 -11.22 -7.63 -15.40
C LEU A 81 -10.54 -6.46 -14.67
N SER A 82 -11.30 -5.63 -13.94
CA SER A 82 -10.77 -4.48 -13.20
C SER A 82 -10.10 -4.88 -11.89
N THR A 83 -10.34 -6.09 -11.38
CA THR A 83 -9.85 -6.55 -10.08
C THR A 83 -8.32 -6.49 -9.98
N SER A 84 -7.57 -6.99 -10.97
CA SER A 84 -6.11 -6.96 -10.96
C SER A 84 -5.55 -5.53 -10.93
N PHE A 85 -6.21 -4.61 -11.64
CA PHE A 85 -5.82 -3.19 -11.65
C PHE A 85 -6.06 -2.54 -10.29
N LEU A 86 -7.21 -2.80 -9.66
CA LEU A 86 -7.54 -2.26 -8.34
C LEU A 86 -6.61 -2.80 -7.25
N LEU A 87 -6.22 -4.08 -7.32
CA LEU A 87 -5.21 -4.64 -6.43
C LEU A 87 -3.84 -3.99 -6.62
N GLY A 88 -3.44 -3.73 -7.87
CA GLY A 88 -2.21 -2.97 -8.15
C GLY A 88 -2.24 -1.55 -7.56
N LEU A 89 -3.37 -0.85 -7.72
CA LEU A 89 -3.56 0.48 -7.15
C LEU A 89 -3.60 0.46 -5.60
N ALA A 90 -4.21 -0.57 -5.01
CA ALA A 90 -4.21 -0.79 -3.57
C ALA A 90 -2.78 -1.01 -3.04
N ALA A 91 -1.96 -1.82 -3.73
CA ALA A 91 -0.57 -2.05 -3.34
C ALA A 91 0.27 -0.76 -3.38
N LEU A 92 0.13 0.04 -4.44
CA LEU A 92 0.84 1.32 -4.58
C LEU A 92 0.44 2.32 -3.49
N SER A 93 -0.87 2.46 -3.25
CA SER A 93 -1.37 3.38 -2.22
C SER A 93 -1.07 2.92 -0.80
N ALA A 94 -1.07 1.61 -0.53
CA ALA A 94 -0.61 1.05 0.74
C ALA A 94 0.86 1.35 0.99
N THR A 95 1.70 1.23 -0.05
CA THR A 95 3.12 1.61 0.03
C THR A 95 3.25 3.11 0.37
N ALA A 96 2.51 3.97 -0.33
CA ALA A 96 2.52 5.40 -0.05
C ALA A 96 2.08 5.71 1.39
N ALA A 97 1.01 5.06 1.88
CA ALA A 97 0.58 5.18 3.26
C ALA A 97 1.69 4.77 4.24
N ALA A 98 2.37 3.64 4.02
CA ALA A 98 3.45 3.17 4.86
C ALA A 98 4.65 4.14 4.90
N VAL A 99 5.01 4.74 3.75
CA VAL A 99 6.05 5.78 3.69
C VAL A 99 5.66 7.00 4.53
N LEU A 100 4.42 7.48 4.40
CA LEU A 100 3.93 8.60 5.20
C LEU A 100 3.90 8.29 6.70
N GLY A 101 3.51 7.08 7.08
CA GLY A 101 3.51 6.62 8.47
C GLY A 101 4.93 6.54 9.04
N TRP A 102 5.90 6.10 8.24
CA TRP A 102 7.31 6.13 8.61
C TRP A 102 7.82 7.57 8.79
N CYS A 103 7.50 8.49 7.87
CA CYS A 103 7.83 9.90 8.00
C CYS A 103 7.26 10.48 9.31
N LEU A 104 6.01 10.14 9.66
CA LEU A 104 5.35 10.58 10.88
C LEU A 104 6.02 10.01 12.13
N GLY A 105 6.28 8.70 12.20
CA GLY A 105 6.93 8.09 13.37
C GLY A 105 8.36 8.60 13.60
N ARG A 106 9.04 9.04 12.54
CA ARG A 106 10.41 9.55 12.61
C ARG A 106 10.48 11.05 12.91
N SER A 107 9.37 11.77 12.78
CA SER A 107 9.33 13.20 12.95
C SER A 107 8.62 13.51 14.27
N GLY A 108 9.40 14.01 15.23
CA GLY A 108 9.02 14.17 16.64
C GLY A 108 7.56 14.54 16.90
N GLY A 109 6.97 13.91 17.92
CA GLY A 109 5.56 14.10 18.29
C GLY A 109 4.84 12.80 18.66
N TYR A 110 5.30 11.65 18.13
CA TYR A 110 4.78 10.32 18.47
C TYR A 110 5.95 9.39 18.80
N SER A 111 6.03 8.92 20.04
CA SER A 111 7.05 7.98 20.50
C SER A 111 6.50 7.00 21.53
N GLY A 112 7.22 5.90 21.75
CA GLY A 112 6.88 4.91 22.75
C GLY A 112 6.25 3.62 22.19
N PRO A 113 5.84 2.70 23.08
CA PRO A 113 5.44 1.34 22.70
C PRO A 113 4.26 1.27 21.72
N LEU A 114 3.34 2.23 21.81
CA LEU A 114 2.17 2.29 20.92
C LEU A 114 2.57 2.50 19.45
N VAL A 115 3.55 3.37 19.20
CA VAL A 115 4.04 3.63 17.83
C VAL A 115 4.76 2.39 17.29
N THR A 116 5.55 1.72 18.13
CA THR A 116 6.22 0.47 17.75
C THR A 116 5.21 -0.63 17.45
N GLN A 117 4.17 -0.78 18.27
CA GLN A 117 3.09 -1.75 18.03
C GLN A 117 2.35 -1.46 16.73
N HIS A 118 1.99 -0.20 16.48
CA HIS A 118 1.31 0.20 15.25
C HIS A 118 2.22 0.01 14.01
N MET A 119 3.53 0.24 14.12
CA MET A 119 4.47 0.06 13.01
C MET A 119 4.56 -1.41 12.54
N TRP A 120 4.54 -2.35 13.47
CA TRP A 120 4.63 -3.79 13.15
C TRP A 120 3.26 -4.44 12.94
N GLY A 121 2.26 -4.00 13.69
CA GLY A 121 0.91 -4.58 13.69
C GLY A 121 -0.08 -3.89 12.76
N GLY A 122 0.18 -2.66 12.35
CA GLY A 122 -0.72 -1.84 11.52
C GLY A 122 -2.04 -1.43 12.21
N ILE A 123 -2.16 -1.69 13.53
CA ILE A 123 -3.35 -1.44 14.37
C ILE A 123 -2.89 -0.65 15.59
#